data_AF-A0A021X5K6-F1
#
_entry.id   AF-A0A021X5K6-F1
#
_cell.length_a   1.000
_cell.length_b   1.000
_cell.length_c   1.000
_cell.angle_alpha   90.00
_cell.angle_beta   90.00
_cell.angle_gamma   90.00
#
_symmetry.space_group_name_H-M   'P 1'
#
loop_
_entity.id
_entity.type
_entity.pdbx_description
1 polymer ?
#
loop_
_entity_poly.entity_id
_entity_poly.type
_entity_poly.pdbx_seq_one_letter_code
_entity_poly.pdbx_strand_id
1 'polypeptide(L)'
;MSRDTEAGGAGWLGDEVVSAGLPDKRLARRLHRLLDQMSAAPGQPLPAACGDWAATKAAYRFFDNPRVTEHGVMAGHFAATAMRVAASEGPILILQDTTEFIYSRAQPGKRPGSPMCRPCVVC
;
A
#
# COMPACT_ATOMS: atom_id res chain seq x y z
N MET A 1 -23.48 1.47 27.13
CA MET A 1 -23.62 2.67 26.27
C MET A 1 -22.79 2.42 25.03
N SER A 2 -23.48 1.91 24.01
CA SER A 2 -22.90 1.54 22.72
C SER A 2 -22.28 2.77 22.07
N ARG A 3 -21.07 2.64 21.54
CA ARG A 3 -20.57 3.58 20.54
C ARG A 3 -21.11 3.08 19.22
N ASP A 4 -22.11 3.79 18.72
CA ASP A 4 -22.56 3.65 17.35
C ASP A 4 -21.37 4.02 16.44
N THR A 5 -20.86 3.03 15.73
CA THR A 5 -19.95 3.24 14.59
C THR A 5 -20.82 3.83 13.48
N GLU A 6 -20.98 5.15 13.48
CA GLU A 6 -21.57 5.86 12.37
C GLU A 6 -20.66 5.72 11.14
N ALA A 7 -21.18 5.02 10.13
CA ALA A 7 -20.66 5.05 8.78
C ALA A 7 -20.97 6.42 8.16
N GLY A 8 -20.04 7.38 8.27
CA GLY A 8 -20.17 8.70 7.69
C GLY A 8 -18.86 9.49 7.76
N GLY A 9 -18.15 9.59 6.63
CA GLY A 9 -16.87 10.28 6.49
C GLY A 9 -15.79 9.30 6.02
N ALA A 10 -15.03 9.64 4.98
CA ALA A 10 -13.96 8.78 4.50
C ALA A 10 -13.04 8.44 5.69
N GLY A 11 -12.88 7.15 6.02
CA GLY A 11 -11.99 6.74 7.10
C GLY A 11 -10.55 7.21 6.86
N TRP A 12 -9.67 7.07 7.85
CA TRP A 12 -8.25 7.48 7.76
C TRP A 12 -7.57 7.07 6.43
N LEU A 13 -7.97 5.92 5.90
CA LEU A 13 -7.50 5.37 4.64
C LEU A 13 -7.81 6.27 3.44
N GLY A 14 -9.01 6.85 3.42
CA GLY A 14 -9.44 7.79 2.40
C GLY A 14 -8.53 9.00 2.36
N ASP A 15 -8.31 9.64 3.50
CA ASP A 15 -7.41 10.80 3.62
C ASP A 15 -5.98 10.47 3.17
N GLU A 16 -5.52 9.25 3.45
CA GLU A 16 -4.17 8.81 3.13
C GLU A 16 -3.96 8.49 1.63
N VAL A 17 -5.03 8.20 0.88
CA VAL A 17 -4.94 7.88 -0.56
C VAL A 17 -5.71 8.82 -1.49
N VAL A 18 -6.34 9.88 -0.97
CA VAL A 18 -7.05 10.89 -1.78
C VAL A 18 -6.18 11.44 -2.91
N SER A 19 -4.90 11.65 -2.64
CA SER A 19 -3.91 12.19 -3.58
C SER A 19 -3.06 11.12 -4.26
N ALA A 20 -3.49 9.86 -4.27
CA ALA A 20 -2.77 8.81 -5.00
C ALA A 20 -2.67 9.18 -6.48
N GLY A 21 -1.43 9.23 -7.00
CA GLY A 21 -1.09 9.63 -8.38
C GLY A 21 -1.42 8.56 -9.43
N LEU A 22 -2.53 7.83 -9.23
CA LEU A 22 -2.93 6.74 -10.12
C LEU A 22 -3.68 7.31 -11.34
N PRO A 23 -3.42 6.77 -12.54
CA PRO A 23 -3.88 7.40 -13.78
C PRO A 23 -5.37 7.25 -14.06
N ASP A 24 -6.10 6.43 -13.29
CA ASP A 24 -7.56 6.39 -13.37
C ASP A 24 -8.25 6.06 -12.03
N LYS A 25 -9.53 6.45 -11.95
CA LYS A 25 -10.37 6.29 -10.76
C LYS A 25 -10.64 4.83 -10.38
N ARG A 26 -10.51 3.89 -11.33
CA ARG A 26 -10.74 2.46 -11.05
C ARG A 26 -9.55 1.88 -10.28
N LEU A 27 -8.34 2.29 -10.63
CA LEU A 27 -7.13 1.93 -9.90
C LEU A 27 -7.12 2.53 -8.49
N ALA A 28 -7.46 3.82 -8.34
CA ALA A 28 -7.57 4.45 -7.02
C ALA A 28 -8.58 3.73 -6.10
N ARG A 29 -9.77 3.40 -6.64
CA ARG A 29 -10.78 2.63 -5.90
C ARG A 29 -10.29 1.24 -5.52
N ARG A 30 -9.51 0.59 -6.38
CA ARG A 30 -8.95 -0.73 -6.09
C ARG A 30 -7.86 -0.65 -5.02
N LEU A 31 -6.98 0.36 -5.08
CA LEU A 31 -5.98 0.61 -4.04
C LEU A 31 -6.64 0.75 -2.68
N HIS A 32 -7.67 1.60 -2.57
CA HIS A 32 -8.40 1.80 -1.32
C HIS A 32 -8.98 0.48 -0.78
N ARG A 33 -9.61 -0.35 -1.63
CA ARG A 33 -10.16 -1.65 -1.21
C ARG A 33 -9.07 -2.61 -0.74
N LEU A 34 -7.94 -2.66 -1.44
CA LEU A 34 -6.83 -3.54 -1.07
C LEU A 34 -6.21 -3.14 0.26
N LEU A 35 -6.01 -1.84 0.48
CA LEU A 35 -5.49 -1.31 1.74
C LEU A 35 -6.45 -1.60 2.90
N ASP A 36 -7.75 -1.45 2.70
CA ASP A 36 -8.77 -1.78 3.70
C ASP A 36 -8.69 -3.26 4.10
N GLN A 37 -8.71 -4.16 3.10
CA GLN A 37 -8.58 -5.61 3.31
C GLN A 37 -7.26 -6.02 3.98
N MET A 38 -6.13 -5.45 3.55
CA MET A 38 -4.81 -5.77 4.10
C MET A 38 -4.63 -5.21 5.51
N SER A 39 -5.18 -4.03 5.80
CA SER A 39 -5.14 -3.44 7.14
C SER A 39 -5.96 -4.21 8.16
N ALA A 40 -7.05 -4.86 7.73
CA ALA A 40 -7.89 -5.72 8.56
C ALA A 40 -7.27 -7.12 8.81
N ALA A 41 -6.27 -7.53 8.02
CA ALA A 41 -5.67 -8.86 8.08
C ALA A 41 -4.12 -8.81 8.04
N PRO A 42 -3.46 -8.11 8.98
CA PRO A 42 -2.01 -7.99 8.98
C PRO A 42 -1.33 -9.35 9.11
N GLY A 43 -0.28 -9.58 8.32
CA GLY A 43 0.49 -10.83 8.29
C GLY A 43 -0.18 -11.98 7.52
N GLN A 44 -1.42 -11.82 7.06
CA GLN A 44 -2.08 -12.83 6.24
C GLN A 44 -1.61 -12.75 4.78
N PRO A 45 -1.55 -13.88 4.06
CA PRO A 45 -1.24 -13.87 2.64
C PRO A 45 -2.37 -13.17 1.87
N LEU A 46 -2.03 -12.53 0.75
CA LEU A 46 -2.97 -11.75 -0.07
C LEU A 46 -4.29 -12.48 -0.41
N PRO A 47 -4.29 -13.79 -0.77
CA PRO A 47 -5.54 -14.53 -1.01
C PRO A 47 -6.44 -14.63 0.22
N ALA A 48 -5.87 -14.78 1.42
CA ALA A 48 -6.64 -14.85 2.66
C ALA A 48 -7.25 -13.48 3.00
N ALA A 49 -6.52 -12.38 2.78
CA ALA A 49 -7.03 -11.02 2.97
C ALA A 49 -8.13 -10.65 1.95
N CYS A 50 -8.04 -11.17 0.71
CA CYS A 50 -9.00 -10.85 -0.36
C CYS A 50 -10.32 -11.64 -0.28
N GLY A 51 -10.37 -12.74 0.48
CA GLY A 51 -11.57 -13.53 0.74
C GLY A 51 -12.01 -14.48 -0.38
N ASP A 52 -11.97 -14.06 -1.65
CA ASP A 52 -12.35 -14.89 -2.79
C ASP A 52 -11.34 -14.87 -3.95
N TRP A 53 -11.50 -15.80 -4.89
CA TRP A 53 -10.60 -15.96 -6.04
C TRP A 53 -10.62 -14.78 -7.01
N ALA A 54 -11.79 -14.19 -7.24
CA ALA A 54 -11.93 -13.07 -8.18
C ALA A 54 -11.24 -11.81 -7.63
N ALA A 55 -11.43 -11.52 -6.35
CA ALA A 55 -10.75 -10.46 -5.61
C ALA A 55 -9.24 -10.70 -5.57
N THR A 56 -8.82 -11.92 -5.25
CA THR A 56 -7.40 -12.32 -5.26
C THR A 56 -6.76 -12.09 -6.64
N LYS A 57 -7.41 -12.50 -7.73
CA LYS A 57 -6.92 -12.25 -9.09
C LYS A 57 -6.91 -10.77 -9.44
N ALA A 58 -7.89 -10.01 -8.98
CA ALA A 58 -7.94 -8.56 -9.17
C ALA A 58 -6.78 -7.85 -8.44
N ALA A 59 -6.38 -8.35 -7.27
CA ALA A 59 -5.25 -7.87 -6.49
C ALA A 59 -3.92 -8.16 -7.21
N TYR A 60 -3.69 -9.40 -7.64
CA TYR A 60 -2.48 -9.73 -8.41
C TYR A 60 -2.37 -8.90 -9.70
N ARG A 61 -3.47 -8.75 -10.45
CA ARG A 61 -3.50 -7.90 -11.64
C ARG A 61 -3.30 -6.41 -11.35
N PHE A 62 -3.60 -5.97 -10.13
CA PHE A 62 -3.35 -4.59 -9.71
C PHE A 62 -1.86 -4.36 -9.46
N PHE A 63 -1.20 -5.26 -8.71
CA PHE A 63 0.23 -5.18 -8.45
C PHE A 63 1.11 -5.44 -9.68
N ASP A 64 0.62 -6.23 -10.64
CA ASP A 64 1.31 -6.50 -11.93
C ASP A 64 0.98 -5.44 -13.00
N ASN A 65 0.22 -4.39 -12.67
CA ASN A 65 -0.18 -3.37 -13.65
C ASN A 65 0.92 -2.33 -13.84
N PRO A 66 1.50 -2.15 -15.05
CA PRO A 66 2.56 -1.16 -15.29
C PRO A 66 2.12 0.30 -15.06
N ARG A 67 0.80 0.55 -15.02
CA ARG A 67 0.23 1.88 -14.73
C ARG A 67 0.15 2.17 -13.22
N VAL A 68 0.39 1.19 -12.37
CA VAL A 68 0.47 1.33 -10.91
C VAL A 68 1.95 1.38 -10.55
N THR A 69 2.44 2.58 -10.23
CA THR A 69 3.84 2.79 -9.84
C THR A 69 3.94 2.99 -8.33
N GLU A 70 5.10 2.65 -7.76
CA GLU A 70 5.43 2.92 -6.37
C GLU A 70 5.19 4.40 -6.02
N HIS A 71 5.73 5.31 -6.83
CA HIS A 71 5.53 6.74 -6.65
C HIS A 71 4.05 7.13 -6.64
N GLY A 72 3.24 6.56 -7.54
CA GLY A 72 1.81 6.82 -7.59
C GLY A 72 1.06 6.34 -6.36
N VAL A 73 1.46 5.20 -5.78
CA VAL A 73 0.91 4.66 -4.54
C VAL A 73 1.34 5.53 -3.34
N MET A 74 2.62 5.92 -3.25
CA MET A 74 3.17 6.69 -2.13
C MET A 74 2.79 8.18 -2.14
N ALA A 75 2.47 8.75 -3.30
CA ALA A 75 2.12 10.17 -3.43
C ALA A 75 0.99 10.61 -2.49
N GLY A 76 -0.02 9.76 -2.28
CA GLY A 76 -1.10 10.01 -1.32
C GLY A 76 -0.57 10.18 0.11
N HIS A 77 0.23 9.22 0.56
CA HIS A 77 0.84 9.22 1.89
C HIS A 77 1.74 10.44 2.13
N PHE A 78 2.53 10.83 1.13
CA PHE A 78 3.37 12.03 1.23
C PHE A 78 2.53 13.31 1.33
N ALA A 79 1.48 13.44 0.52
CA ALA A 79 0.58 14.59 0.59
C ALA A 79 -0.14 14.66 1.95
N ALA A 80 -0.66 13.53 2.44
CA ALA A 80 -1.30 13.44 3.75
C ALA A 80 -0.34 13.81 4.90
N THR A 81 0.90 13.33 4.84
CA THR A 81 1.94 13.68 5.81
C THR A 81 2.30 15.15 5.74
N ALA A 82 2.47 15.73 4.54
CA ALA A 82 2.75 17.15 4.36
C ALA A 82 1.62 18.03 4.93
N MET A 83 0.36 17.65 4.74
CA MET A 83 -0.78 18.36 5.33
C MET A 83 -0.74 18.33 6.87
N ARG A 84 -0.45 17.17 7.46
CA ARG A 84 -0.31 17.05 8.92
C ARG A 84 0.85 17.89 9.47
N VAL A 85 1.99 17.89 8.77
CA VAL A 85 3.16 18.71 9.10
C VAL A 85 2.81 20.19 9.06
N ALA A 86 2.14 20.65 8.00
CA ALA A 86 1.75 22.05 7.84
C ALA A 86 0.73 22.51 8.90
N ALA A 87 -0.11 21.61 9.40
CA ALA A 87 -1.09 21.88 10.45
C ALA A 87 -0.52 21.77 11.88
N SER A 88 0.72 21.30 12.06
CA SER A 88 1.31 21.08 13.38
C SER A 88 1.94 22.35 13.94
N GLU A 89 1.68 22.65 15.20
CA GLU A 89 2.32 23.76 15.92
C GLU A 89 3.53 23.26 16.73
N GLY A 90 4.64 24.01 16.69
CA GLY A 90 5.85 23.68 17.43
C GLY A 90 6.89 22.84 16.65
N PRO A 91 7.94 22.35 17.33
CA PRO A 91 9.03 21.64 16.67
C PRO A 91 8.60 20.25 16.17
N ILE A 92 9.07 19.88 14.99
CA ILE A 92 8.81 18.58 14.35
C ILE A 92 10.07 17.72 14.39
N LEU A 93 9.97 16.52 14.93
CA LEU A 93 11.05 15.53 14.93
C LEU A 93 10.92 14.63 13.69
N ILE A 94 11.92 14.68 12.82
CA ILE A 94 12.02 13.80 11.65
C ILE A 94 13.00 12.67 11.98
N LEU A 95 12.46 11.46 12.17
CA LEU A 95 13.25 10.26 12.38
C LEU A 95 13.59 9.64 11.02
N GLN A 96 14.89 9.44 10.76
CA GLN A 96 15.39 8.79 9.56
C GLN A 96 16.20 7.55 9.96
N ASP A 97 15.91 6.45 9.29
CA ASP A 97 16.68 5.19 9.36
C ASP A 97 16.69 4.56 7.96
N THR A 98 17.54 3.56 7.73
CA THR A 98 17.61 2.82 6.46
C THR A 98 17.34 1.35 6.71
N THR A 99 16.42 0.77 5.93
CA THR A 99 16.09 -0.66 6.03
C THR A 99 16.20 -1.36 4.68
N GLU A 100 16.45 -2.67 4.71
CA GLU A 100 16.59 -3.51 3.53
C GLU A 100 15.54 -4.63 3.52
N PHE A 101 14.90 -4.81 2.37
CA PHE A 101 14.06 -5.99 2.13
C PHE A 101 14.88 -7.05 1.37
N ILE A 102 15.09 -8.19 2.03
CA ILE A 102 15.81 -9.36 1.48
C ILE A 102 14.79 -10.45 1.11
N TYR A 103 14.72 -10.79 -0.17
CA TYR A 103 13.81 -11.82 -0.68
C TYR A 103 14.58 -13.06 -1.13
N SER A 104 14.32 -14.22 -0.52
CA SER A 104 14.80 -15.52 -0.97
C SER A 104 13.63 -16.37 -1.51
N ARG A 105 13.85 -17.08 -2.61
CA ARG A 105 12.85 -18.00 -3.18
C ARG A 105 13.27 -19.43 -2.92
N ALA A 106 12.33 -20.28 -2.54
CA ALA A 106 12.58 -21.69 -2.23
C ALA A 106 13.15 -22.52 -3.41
N GLN A 107 12.99 -22.05 -4.65
CA GLN A 107 13.54 -22.71 -5.85
C GLN A 107 14.18 -21.67 -6.80
N PRO A 108 15.43 -21.26 -6.54
CA PRO A 108 16.17 -20.40 -7.44
C PRO A 108 16.64 -21.24 -8.65
N GLY A 109 15.91 -21.23 -9.77
CA GLY A 109 16.38 -21.93 -10.98
C GLY A 109 15.34 -22.37 -12.03
N LYS A 110 14.03 -22.27 -11.77
CA LYS A 110 13.01 -22.71 -12.76
C LYS A 110 12.88 -21.83 -14.02
N ARG A 111 13.67 -20.75 -14.13
CA ARG A 111 13.84 -19.96 -15.36
C ARG A 111 15.34 -19.69 -15.57
N PRO A 112 15.98 -20.23 -16.62
CA PRO A 112 17.35 -19.87 -16.94
C PRO A 112 17.44 -18.36 -17.18
N GLY A 113 18.38 -17.68 -16.52
CA GLY A 113 18.61 -16.23 -16.66
C GLY A 113 17.92 -15.30 -15.64
N SER A 114 17.29 -15.82 -14.59
CA SER A 114 16.75 -14.94 -13.54
C SER A 114 17.88 -14.32 -12.70
N PRO A 115 17.96 -12.98 -12.56
CA PRO A 115 18.98 -12.35 -11.75
C PRO A 115 18.87 -12.78 -10.28
N MET A 116 20.01 -12.82 -9.61
CA MET A 116 20.10 -12.98 -8.15
C MET A 116 19.26 -11.86 -7.49
N CYS A 117 18.42 -12.20 -6.50
CA CYS A 117 17.65 -11.20 -5.77
C CYS A 117 18.63 -10.19 -5.14
N ARG A 118 18.64 -8.96 -5.66
CA ARG A 118 19.39 -7.86 -5.06
C ARG A 118 18.58 -7.33 -3.86
N PRO A 119 19.23 -6.86 -2.79
CA PRO A 119 18.53 -6.15 -1.72
C PRO A 119 17.77 -4.96 -2.33
N CYS A 120 16.50 -4.80 -1.97
CA CYS A 120 15.80 -3.53 -2.16
C CYS A 120 16.01 -2.69 -0.90
N VAL A 121 16.86 -1.68 -1.01
CA VAL A 121 17.01 -0.63 0.01
C VAL A 121 15.82 0.31 -0.15
N VAL A 122 15.05 0.51 0.91
CA VAL A 122 13.98 1.51 0.94
C VAL A 122 14.42 2.60 1.92
N CYS A 123 14.58 3.81 1.40
CA CYS A 123 14.80 5.03 2.16
C CYS A 123 13.52 5.88 2.16
#